data_AF-A0A4Z1K9F2-F1
#
_entry.id   AF-A0A4Z1K9F2-F1
#
_cell.length_a   1.000
_cell.length_b   1.000
_cell.length_c   1.000
_cell.angle_alpha   90.00
_cell.angle_beta   90.00
_cell.angle_gamma   90.00
#
_symmetry.space_group_name_H-M   'P 1'
#
loop_
_entity.id
_entity.type
_entity.pdbx_description
1 polymer ?
#
loop_
_entity_poly.entity_id
_entity_poly.type
_entity_poly.pdbx_seq_one_letter_code
_entity_poly.pdbx_strand_id
1 'polypeptide(L)'
;MVAWAFVGIDGTLATLYVLPSHRGLGLATYVARELIRRFGIGEFADLGFNGSSGFVHSDVKEGNAGSEGVMRALRGKRSWESSYLWVDCAVVHEVCG
;
A
#
# COMPACT_ATOMS: atom_id res chain seq x y z
N MET A 1 -11.56 0.84 15.48
CA MET A 1 -10.27 1.11 14.79
C MET A 1 -10.47 2.30 13.85
N VAL A 2 -9.63 3.33 13.91
CA VAL A 2 -9.83 4.60 13.15
C VAL A 2 -8.85 4.77 11.98
N ALA A 3 -7.74 4.04 11.97
CA ALA A 3 -6.77 3.98 10.88
C ALA A 3 -6.10 2.61 10.84
N TRP A 4 -5.76 2.11 9.65
CA TRP A 4 -5.08 0.82 9.44
C TRP A 4 -4.44 0.73 8.06
N ALA A 5 -3.53 -0.23 7.91
CA ALA A 5 -2.99 -0.69 6.63
C ALA A 5 -2.49 -2.14 6.78
N PHE A 6 -2.22 -2.79 5.66
CA PHE A 6 -1.56 -4.10 5.60
C PHE A 6 -0.17 -3.96 5.00
N VAL A 7 0.72 -4.87 5.40
CA VAL A 7 2.01 -5.07 4.74
C VAL A 7 2.01 -6.46 4.11
N GLY A 8 2.22 -6.51 2.79
CA GLY A 8 2.40 -7.74 2.04
C GLY A 8 3.78 -8.35 2.29
N ILE A 9 3.89 -9.66 2.07
CA ILE A 9 5.14 -10.42 2.22
C ILE A 9 6.28 -9.92 1.29
N ASP A 10 5.92 -9.18 0.24
CA ASP A 10 6.83 -8.56 -0.73
C ASP A 10 7.17 -7.10 -0.38
N GLY A 11 6.72 -6.61 0.78
CA GLY A 11 6.89 -5.22 1.21
C GLY A 11 5.82 -4.26 0.69
N THR A 12 4.72 -4.74 0.11
CA THR A 12 3.61 -3.88 -0.30
C THR A 12 2.92 -3.24 0.91
N LEU A 13 2.89 -1.92 1.02
CA LEU A 13 1.96 -1.20 1.88
C LEU A 13 0.60 -1.11 1.18
N ALA A 14 -0.39 -1.89 1.66
CA ALA A 14 -1.68 -2.05 1.02
C ALA A 14 -2.84 -1.56 1.91
N THR A 15 -3.95 -1.17 1.26
CA THR A 15 -5.24 -0.89 1.91
C THR A 15 -5.14 0.11 3.07
N LEU A 16 -4.27 1.11 2.95
CA LEU A 16 -4.16 2.19 3.93
C LEU A 16 -5.45 3.00 3.96
N TYR A 17 -6.06 3.08 5.14
CA TYR A 17 -7.31 3.77 5.34
C TYR A 17 -7.30 4.57 6.65
N VAL A 18 -7.95 5.73 6.60
CA VAL A 18 -8.28 6.55 7.76
C VAL A 18 -9.75 6.94 7.67
N LEU A 19 -10.48 6.74 8.78
CA LEU A 19 -11.88 7.10 8.90
C LEU A 19 -12.08 8.57 8.53
N PRO A 20 -13.10 8.94 7.72
CA PRO A 20 -13.25 10.31 7.21
C PRO A 20 -13.20 11.39 8.29
N SER A 21 -13.83 11.15 9.45
CA SER A 21 -13.85 12.08 10.60
C SER A 21 -12.49 12.30 11.27
N HIS A 22 -11.47 11.51 10.92
CA HIS A 22 -10.13 11.53 11.53
C HIS A 22 -9.02 11.80 10.50
N ARG A 23 -9.38 12.22 9.28
CA ARG A 23 -8.42 12.60 8.23
C ARG A 23 -7.77 13.96 8.54
N GLY A 24 -6.61 14.22 7.94
CA GLY A 24 -5.85 15.47 8.17
C GLY A 24 -5.04 15.49 9.47
N LEU A 25 -5.18 14.48 10.32
CA LEU A 25 -4.46 14.38 11.61
C LEU A 25 -3.11 13.65 11.53
N GLY A 26 -2.62 13.36 10.31
CA GLY A 26 -1.35 12.64 10.11
C GLY A 26 -1.37 11.13 10.40
N LEU A 27 -2.53 10.57 10.77
CA LEU A 27 -2.66 9.14 11.13
C LEU A 27 -2.20 8.18 10.02
N ALA A 28 -2.48 8.52 8.75
CA ALA A 28 -2.09 7.69 7.61
C ALA A 28 -0.57 7.49 7.54
N THR A 29 0.18 8.60 7.63
CA THR A 29 1.64 8.59 7.64
C THR A 29 2.20 7.90 8.88
N TYR A 30 1.56 8.10 10.04
CA TYR A 30 1.99 7.44 11.28
C TYR A 30 1.90 5.91 11.17
N VAL A 31 0.74 5.39 10.74
CA VAL A 31 0.53 3.94 10.53
C VAL A 31 1.53 3.38 9.52
N ALA A 32 1.71 4.06 8.39
CA ALA A 32 2.63 3.62 7.35
C ALA A 32 4.09 3.56 7.84
N ARG A 33 4.56 4.61 8.55
CA ARG A 33 5.92 4.65 9.12
C ARG A 33 6.15 3.54 10.13
N GLU A 34 5.17 3.29 11.00
CA GLU A 34 5.30 2.28 12.04
C GLU A 34 5.35 0.87 11.44
N LEU A 35 4.51 0.57 10.45
CA LEU A 35 4.55 -0.70 9.74
C LEU A 35 5.89 -0.93 9.04
N ILE A 36 6.39 0.07 8.32
CA ILE A 36 7.70 0.00 7.63
C ILE A 36 8.84 -0.15 8.64
N ARG A 37 8.78 0.54 9.78
CA ARG A 37 9.79 0.41 10.85
C ARG A 37 9.84 -1.02 11.38
N ARG A 38 8.69 -1.60 11.73
CA ARG A 38 8.58 -2.98 12.22
C ARG A 38 9.06 -3.99 11.18
N PHE A 39 8.70 -3.76 9.93
CA PHE A 39 9.15 -4.54 8.79
C PHE A 39 10.68 -4.50 8.63
N GLY A 40 11.30 -3.32 8.73
CA GLY A 40 12.74 -3.15 8.61
C GLY A 40 13.56 -3.75 9.77
N ILE A 41 12.96 -3.99 10.93
CA ILE A 41 13.64 -4.64 12.08
C ILE A 41 13.32 -6.14 12.21
N GLY A 42 12.62 -6.72 11.22
CA GLY A 42 12.37 -8.16 11.16
C GLY A 42 11.24 -8.67 12.07
N GLU A 43 10.34 -7.81 12.56
CA GLU A 43 9.18 -8.24 13.38
C GLU A 43 8.21 -9.17 12.61
N PHE A 44 8.35 -9.28 11.29
CA PHE A 44 7.54 -10.15 10.42
C PHE A 44 8.34 -11.33 9.82
N ALA A 45 9.47 -11.69 10.43
CA ALA A 45 10.32 -12.79 9.95
C ALA A 45 9.61 -14.16 9.95
N ASP A 46 8.70 -14.38 10.88
CA ASP A 46 7.84 -15.56 10.96
C ASP A 46 6.87 -15.68 9.77
N LEU A 47 6.52 -14.56 9.14
CA LEU A 47 5.70 -14.51 7.93
C LEU A 47 6.51 -14.71 6.64
N GLY A 48 7.78 -15.11 6.76
CA GLY A 48 8.67 -15.40 5.64
C GLY A 48 9.48 -14.19 5.13
N PHE A 49 9.51 -13.08 5.87
CA PHE A 49 10.20 -11.86 5.46
C PHE A 49 11.20 -11.35 6.49
N ASN A 50 12.49 -11.40 6.18
CA ASN A 50 13.58 -11.07 7.10
C ASN A 50 14.13 -9.63 6.98
N GLY A 51 13.46 -8.72 6.26
CA GLY A 51 14.00 -7.36 6.04
C GLY A 51 15.00 -7.24 4.90
N SER A 52 15.43 -8.35 4.28
CA SER A 52 16.60 -8.37 3.39
C SER A 52 16.42 -7.64 2.05
N SER A 53 15.19 -7.47 1.54
CA SER A 53 14.98 -6.73 0.31
C SER A 53 15.35 -5.25 0.46
N GLY A 54 15.23 -4.69 1.68
CA GLY A 54 15.47 -3.28 1.97
C GLY A 54 14.47 -2.31 1.35
N PHE A 55 13.44 -2.81 0.64
CA PHE A 55 12.46 -2.00 -0.07
C PHE A 55 11.03 -2.29 0.40
N VAL A 56 10.23 -1.23 0.45
CA VAL A 56 8.78 -1.26 0.61
C VAL A 56 8.17 -0.48 -0.54
N HIS A 57 6.99 -0.90 -0.99
CA HIS A 57 6.36 -0.31 -2.17
C HIS A 57 4.84 -0.23 -2.01
N SER A 58 4.15 0.47 -2.91
CA SER A 58 2.69 0.57 -2.90
C SER A 58 2.22 1.02 -4.27
N ASP A 59 1.16 0.40 -4.79
CA ASP A 59 0.42 0.91 -5.93
C ASP A 59 -0.48 2.06 -5.48
N VAL A 60 -0.16 3.27 -5.92
CA VAL A 60 -0.95 4.46 -5.64
C VAL A 60 -1.69 4.87 -6.91
N LYS A 61 -3.02 4.92 -6.83
CA LYS A 61 -3.86 5.46 -7.91
C LYS A 61 -3.42 6.90 -8.22
N GLU A 62 -3.10 7.17 -9.48
CA GLU A 62 -2.74 8.51 -9.95
C GLU A 62 -3.85 9.53 -9.62
N GLY A 63 -3.43 10.69 -9.09
CA GLY A 63 -4.35 11.73 -8.64
C GLY A 63 -4.90 11.52 -7.22
N ASN A 64 -4.56 10.41 -6.56
CA ASN A 64 -4.83 10.25 -5.13
C ASN A 64 -3.81 11.03 -4.30
N ALA A 65 -4.01 12.34 -4.21
CA ALA A 65 -3.10 13.26 -3.53
C ALA A 65 -2.79 12.86 -2.07
N GLY A 66 -3.74 12.22 -1.38
CA GLY A 66 -3.56 11.73 -0.01
C GLY A 66 -2.56 10.59 0.06
N SER A 67 -2.77 9.52 -0.70
CA SER A 67 -1.85 8.36 -0.75
C SER A 67 -0.49 8.75 -1.34
N GLU A 68 -0.46 9.59 -2.37
CA GLU A 68 0.80 10.14 -2.88
C GLU A 68 1.55 10.96 -1.82
N GLY A 69 0.82 11.72 -1.01
CA GLY A 69 1.37 12.48 0.11
C GLY A 69 2.00 11.57 1.16
N VAL A 70 1.37 10.43 1.47
CA VAL A 70 1.94 9.41 2.36
C VAL A 70 3.25 8.86 1.78
N MET A 71 3.27 8.44 0.51
CA MET A 71 4.48 7.90 -0.11
C MET A 71 5.61 8.93 -0.18
N ARG A 72 5.31 10.21 -0.47
CA ARG A 72 6.29 11.30 -0.39
C ARG A 72 6.83 11.50 1.02
N ALA A 73 5.98 11.44 2.05
CA ALA A 73 6.40 11.55 3.45
C ALA A 73 7.32 10.39 3.88
N LEU A 74 7.18 9.23 3.25
CA LEU A 74 8.07 8.07 3.41
C LEU A 74 9.35 8.16 2.57
N ARG A 75 9.55 9.26 1.83
CA ARG A 75 10.65 9.42 0.86
C ARG A 75 10.63 8.41 -0.28
N GLY A 76 9.47 7.80 -0.55
CA GLY A 76 9.26 6.93 -1.70
C GLY A 76 9.43 7.70 -3.01
N LYS A 77 9.87 6.99 -4.05
CA LYS A 77 10.03 7.51 -5.41
C LYS A 77 9.14 6.71 -6.36
N ARG A 78 8.51 7.39 -7.32
CA ARG A 78 7.78 6.71 -8.41
C ARG A 78 8.80 5.87 -9.20
N SER A 79 8.48 4.59 -9.40
CA SER A 79 9.35 3.65 -10.10
C SER A 79 8.82 3.35 -11.50
N TRP A 80 7.56 2.92 -11.59
CA TRP A 80 6.85 2.68 -12.85
C TRP A 80 5.36 3.00 -12.73
N GLU A 81 4.66 2.88 -13.85
CA GLU A 81 3.21 3.03 -13.97
C GLU A 81 2.59 1.69 -14.36
N SER A 82 1.44 1.38 -13.75
CA SER A 82 0.68 0.16 -14.01
C SER A 82 -0.76 0.55 -14.39
N SER A 83 -1.37 -0.22 -15.28
CA SER A 83 -2.80 -0.08 -15.61
C SER A 83 -3.62 -1.11 -14.84
N TYR A 84 -4.76 -0.68 -14.29
CA TYR A 84 -5.77 -1.59 -13.74
C TYR A 84 -6.87 -1.79 -14.78
N LEU A 85 -6.98 -3.00 -15.33
CA LEU A 85 -7.97 -3.32 -16.36
C LEU A 85 -9.12 -4.11 -15.73
N TRP A 86 -10.35 -3.67 -16.03
CA TRP A 86 -11.56 -4.40 -15.68
C TRP A 86 -12.00 -5.23 -16.88
N VAL A 87 -12.38 -6.47 -16.62
CA VAL A 87 -13.07 -7.33 -17.58
C VAL A 87 -14.49 -7.53 -17.06
N ASP A 88 -15.48 -7.23 -17.88
CA ASP A 88 -16.87 -7.45 -17.51
C ASP A 88 -17.19 -8.95 -17.56
N CYS A 89 -17.60 -9.52 -16.43
CA CYS A 89 -18.00 -10.92 -16.36
C CYS A 89 -19.30 -11.21 -17.14
N ALA A 90 -20.11 -10.20 -17.47
CA ALA A 90 -21.32 -10.39 -18.27
C ALA A 90 -21.00 -10.82 -19.72
N VAL A 91 -19.81 -10.49 -20.23
CA VAL A 91 -19.37 -10.83 -21.60
C VAL A 91 -18.37 -11.98 -21.64
N VAL A 92 -18.17 -12.71 -20.53
CA VAL A 92 -17.19 -13.81 -20.46
C VAL A 92 -17.46 -14.89 -21.52
N HIS A 93 -18.72 -15.13 -21.89
CA HIS A 93 -19.09 -16.07 -22.93
C HIS A 93 -18.64 -15.65 -24.34
N GLU A 94 -18.43 -14.36 -24.58
CA GLU A 94 -17.92 -13.81 -25.85
C GLU A 94 -16.39 -13.83 -25.92
N VAL A 95 -15.72 -13.81 -24.75
CA VAL A 95 -14.25 -13.75 -24.64
C VAL A 95 -13.62 -15.15 -24.50
N CYS A 96 -14.31 -16.07 -23.82
CA CYS A 96 -13.82 -17.42 -23.53
C CYS A 96 -14.47 -18.52 -24.41
N GLY A 97 -15.28 -18.11 -25.41
CA GLY A 97 -15.97 -18.99 -26.36
C GLY A 97 -15.14 -19.35 -27.59
#